data_AF-A0A9D1RS36-F1
#
_entry.id   AF-A0A9D1RS36-F1
#
_cell.length_a   1.000
_cell.length_b   1.000
_cell.length_c   1.000
_cell.angle_alpha   90.00
_cell.angle_beta   90.00
_cell.angle_gamma   90.00
#
_symmetry.space_group_name_H-M   'P 1'
#
loop_
_entity.id
_entity.type
_entity.pdbx_description
1 polymer ?
#
loop_
_entity_poly.entity_id
_entity_poly.type
_entity_poly.pdbx_seq_one_letter_code
_entity_poly.pdbx_strand_id
1 'polypeptide(L)'
;MKKRNYTHVQVLLPEIKAMLAEGKTQREIAEYYGFRDKQVVKSLLKRERRKERRLEAGILPRPKGRPRKNSAPRDIVSEQAYEIQRLRMENKLLRDFLRLAERK
;
A
#
# COMPACT_ATOMS: atom_id res chain seq x y z
N MET A 1 -25.97 -2.59 20.08
CA MET A 1 -25.97 -2.98 18.64
C MET A 1 -25.33 -4.35 18.50
N LYS A 2 -26.03 -5.35 17.93
CA LYS A 2 -25.44 -6.66 17.64
C LYS A 2 -24.29 -6.45 16.64
N LYS A 3 -23.06 -6.87 16.98
CA LYS A 3 -21.90 -6.74 16.09
C LYS A 3 -22.22 -7.44 14.77
N ARG A 4 -21.91 -6.80 13.64
CA ARG A 4 -22.08 -7.41 12.31
C ARG A 4 -21.10 -8.59 12.20
N ASN A 5 -21.60 -9.77 11.82
CA ASN A 5 -20.81 -11.01 11.72
C ASN A 5 -19.64 -10.93 10.72
N TYR A 6 -19.57 -9.88 9.90
CA TYR A 6 -18.61 -9.75 8.80
C TYR A 6 -17.38 -8.89 9.14
N THR A 7 -17.36 -8.25 10.31
CA THR A 7 -16.40 -7.18 10.63
C THR A 7 -14.96 -7.69 10.81
N HIS A 8 -14.78 -9.00 11.03
CA HIS A 8 -13.47 -9.65 11.23
C HIS A 8 -13.19 -10.80 10.28
N VAL A 9 -13.92 -10.90 9.16
CA VAL A 9 -13.73 -11.98 8.16
C VAL A 9 -12.32 -11.98 7.56
N GLN A 10 -11.63 -10.84 7.58
CA GLN A 10 -10.23 -10.74 7.16
C GLN A 10 -9.29 -11.58 8.03
N VAL A 11 -9.61 -11.80 9.31
CA VAL A 11 -8.82 -12.63 10.23
C VAL A 11 -8.88 -14.10 9.82
N LEU A 12 -9.99 -14.53 9.25
CA LEU A 12 -10.23 -15.90 8.77
C LEU A 12 -9.57 -16.19 7.40
N LEU A 13 -8.91 -15.20 6.79
CA LEU A 13 -8.30 -15.37 5.47
C LEU A 13 -7.31 -16.54 5.38
N PRO A 14 -6.41 -16.77 6.36
CA PRO A 14 -5.48 -17.90 6.31
C PRO A 14 -6.22 -19.24 6.31
N GLU A 15 -7.19 -19.40 7.20
CA GLU A 15 -7.99 -20.62 7.33
C GLU A 15 -8.84 -20.87 6.08
N ILE A 16 -9.48 -19.82 5.52
CA ILE A 16 -10.24 -19.92 4.27
C ILE A 16 -9.32 -20.32 3.10
N LYS A 17 -8.08 -19.82 3.04
CA LYS A 17 -7.10 -20.23 2.02
C LYS A 17 -6.71 -21.70 2.18
N ALA A 18 -6.54 -22.19 3.40
CA ALA A 18 -6.26 -23.59 3.68
C ALA A 18 -7.43 -24.51 3.27
N MET A 19 -8.66 -24.15 3.64
CA MET A 19 -9.87 -24.88 3.24
C MET A 19 -10.06 -24.94 1.72
N LEU A 20 -9.71 -23.87 0.99
CA LEU A 20 -9.71 -23.88 -0.47
C LEU A 20 -8.64 -24.80 -1.05
N ALA A 21 -7.46 -24.88 -0.43
CA ALA A 21 -6.40 -25.81 -0.84
C ALA A 21 -6.79 -27.28 -0.59
N GLU A 22 -7.57 -27.54 0.45
CA GLU A 22 -8.21 -28.84 0.72
C GLU A 22 -9.34 -29.19 -0.28
N GLY A 23 -9.69 -28.28 -1.19
CA GLY A 23 -10.71 -28.49 -2.21
C GLY A 23 -12.13 -28.09 -1.80
N LYS A 24 -12.32 -27.48 -0.62
CA LYS A 24 -13.65 -27.06 -0.16
C LYS A 24 -14.19 -25.92 -1.02
N THR A 25 -15.49 -25.96 -1.30
CA THR A 25 -16.15 -24.90 -2.06
C THR A 25 -16.37 -23.66 -1.20
N GLN A 26 -16.48 -22.48 -1.82
CA GLN A 26 -16.81 -21.24 -1.10
C GLN A 26 -18.16 -21.30 -0.36
N ARG A 27 -19.05 -22.21 -0.79
CA ARG A 27 -20.36 -22.43 -0.17
C ARG A 27 -20.20 -23.26 1.11
N GLU A 28 -19.47 -24.36 1.07
CA GLU A 28 -19.13 -25.16 2.26
C GLU A 28 -18.39 -24.34 3.31
N ILE A 29 -17.45 -23.50 2.87
CA ILE A 29 -16.72 -22.59 3.77
C ILE A 29 -17.70 -21.59 4.41
N ALA A 30 -18.65 -21.06 3.65
CA ALA A 30 -19.64 -20.14 4.20
C ALA A 30 -20.57 -20.81 5.21
N GLU A 31 -20.98 -22.05 4.94
CA GLU A 31 -21.79 -22.86 5.86
C GLU A 31 -21.03 -23.19 7.14
N TYR A 32 -19.76 -23.58 7.04
CA TYR A 32 -18.88 -23.87 8.18
C TYR A 32 -18.75 -22.68 9.15
N TYR A 33 -18.60 -21.46 8.63
CA TYR A 33 -18.51 -20.24 9.45
C TYR A 33 -19.87 -19.62 9.80
N GLY A 34 -20.98 -20.23 9.38
CA GLY A 34 -22.34 -19.69 9.60
C GLY A 34 -22.59 -18.37 8.88
N PHE A 35 -21.91 -18.11 7.76
CA PHE A 35 -22.20 -16.96 6.92
C PHE A 35 -23.50 -17.18 6.16
N ARG A 36 -24.31 -16.12 6.06
CA ARG A 36 -25.59 -16.15 5.35
C ARG A 36 -25.45 -16.49 3.86
N ASP A 37 -24.30 -16.17 3.25
CA ASP A 37 -24.07 -16.35 1.81
C ASP A 37 -22.57 -16.52 1.51
N LYS A 38 -22.26 -17.32 0.48
CA LYS A 38 -20.91 -17.46 -0.12
C LYS A 38 -20.34 -16.13 -0.61
N GLN A 39 -21.17 -15.11 -0.84
CA GLN A 39 -20.73 -13.78 -1.26
C GLN A 39 -19.74 -13.16 -0.28
N VAL A 40 -19.82 -13.49 1.01
CA VAL A 40 -18.86 -13.04 2.03
C VAL A 40 -17.46 -13.55 1.68
N VAL A 41 -17.32 -14.85 1.46
CA VAL A 41 -16.05 -15.50 1.07
C VAL A 41 -15.59 -15.02 -0.31
N LYS A 42 -16.49 -14.96 -1.30
CA LYS A 42 -16.18 -14.49 -2.65
C LYS A 42 -15.64 -13.05 -2.66
N SER A 43 -16.28 -12.14 -1.91
CA SER A 43 -15.88 -10.74 -1.83
C SER A 43 -14.56 -10.55 -1.09
N LEU A 44 -14.30 -11.36 -0.06
CA LEU A 44 -13.02 -11.42 0.65
C LEU A 44 -11.89 -11.78 -0.32
N LEU A 45 -12.02 -12.89 -1.04
CA LEU A 45 -11.00 -13.35 -1.99
C LEU A 45 -10.78 -12.35 -3.13
N LYS A 46 -11.85 -11.73 -3.65
CA LYS A 46 -11.75 -10.68 -4.69
C LYS A 46 -10.94 -9.48 -4.19
N ARG A 47 -11.09 -9.10 -2.92
CA ARG A 47 -10.32 -8.02 -2.31
C ARG A 47 -8.86 -8.38 -2.17
N GLU A 48 -8.56 -9.62 -1.78
CA GLU A 48 -7.18 -10.07 -1.62
C GLU A 48 -6.42 -10.12 -2.95
N ARG A 49 -7.02 -10.72 -3.99
CA ARG A 49 -6.44 -10.69 -5.36
C ARG A 49 -6.25 -9.28 -5.92
N ARG A 50 -7.08 -8.32 -5.51
CA ARG A 50 -6.90 -6.92 -5.89
C ARG A 50 -5.69 -6.30 -5.20
N LYS A 51 -5.39 -6.67 -3.94
CA LYS A 51 -4.17 -6.23 -3.26
C LYS A 51 -2.94 -6.85 -3.91
N GLU A 52 -2.97 -8.16 -4.16
CA GLU A 52 -1.89 -8.91 -4.79
C GLU A 52 -1.52 -8.28 -6.16
N ARG A 53 -2.52 -8.05 -7.04
CA ARG A 53 -2.28 -7.38 -8.33
C ARG A 53 -1.71 -5.96 -8.22
N ARG A 54 -2.07 -5.20 -7.18
CA ARG A 54 -1.51 -3.86 -6.96
C ARG A 54 -0.05 -3.93 -6.53
N LEU A 55 0.29 -4.90 -5.68
CA LEU A 55 1.66 -5.16 -5.27
C LEU A 55 2.52 -5.64 -6.45
N GLU A 56 1.99 -6.55 -7.27
CA GLU A 56 2.65 -7.03 -8.49
C GLU A 56 2.90 -5.90 -9.50
N ALA A 57 1.96 -4.96 -9.63
CA ALA A 57 2.14 -3.75 -10.43
C ALA A 57 3.09 -2.71 -9.81
N GLY A 58 3.76 -3.01 -8.69
CA GLY A 58 4.65 -2.10 -7.96
C GLY A 58 3.93 -0.95 -7.23
N ILE A 59 2.60 -0.97 -7.16
CA ILE A 59 1.80 0.07 -6.51
C ILE A 59 1.64 -0.25 -5.02
N LEU A 60 2.40 0.45 -4.18
CA LEU A 60 2.27 0.34 -2.73
C LEU A 60 0.88 0.79 -2.25
N PRO A 61 0.17 -0.01 -1.43
CA PRO A 61 -1.09 0.39 -0.82
C PRO A 61 -0.89 1.61 0.08
N ARG A 62 -1.77 2.60 -0.04
CA ARG A 62 -1.77 3.75 0.87
C ARG A 62 -2.10 3.32 2.30
N PRO A 63 -1.52 3.98 3.32
CA PRO A 63 -1.91 3.76 4.70
C PRO A 63 -3.41 4.00 4.88
N LYS A 64 -4.04 3.24 5.79
CA LYS A 64 -5.47 3.37 6.09
C LYS A 64 -5.75 4.76 6.66
N GLY A 65 -6.88 5.34 6.25
CA GLY A 65 -7.36 6.63 6.75
C GLY A 65 -7.26 7.74 5.72
N ARG A 66 -7.54 8.97 6.17
CA ARG A 66 -7.42 10.16 5.34
C ARG A 66 -5.92 10.44 5.10
N PRO A 67 -5.49 10.68 3.87
CA PRO A 67 -4.15 11.21 3.61
C PRO A 67 -3.94 12.48 4.45
N ARG A 68 -2.79 12.59 5.12
CA ARG A 68 -2.40 13.86 5.76
C ARG A 68 -2.21 14.89 4.66
N LYS A 69 -2.37 16.17 5.00
CA LYS A 69 -2.29 17.32 4.07
C LYS A 69 -1.03 17.29 3.17
N ASN A 70 0.07 16.73 3.67
CA ASN A 70 1.35 16.60 2.97
C ASN A 70 1.81 15.13 2.78
N SER A 71 0.94 14.12 2.91
CA SER A 71 1.32 12.69 2.82
C SER A 71 1.02 12.04 1.46
N ALA A 72 0.76 12.84 0.42
CA ALA A 72 1.11 12.32 -0.89
C ALA A 72 2.61 11.93 -0.83
N PRO A 73 3.09 10.97 -1.62
CA PRO A 73 4.47 11.13 -2.06
C PRO A 73 4.48 12.54 -2.64
N ARG A 74 5.14 13.51 -2.00
CA ARG A 74 5.47 14.75 -2.72
C ARG A 74 6.07 14.21 -3.98
N ASP A 75 5.42 14.54 -5.10
CA ASP A 75 5.72 13.97 -6.42
C ASP A 75 7.22 13.75 -6.46
N ILE A 76 7.70 12.50 -6.51
CA ILE A 76 9.11 12.19 -6.16
C ILE A 76 10.05 13.08 -7.01
N VAL A 77 9.58 13.40 -8.21
CA VAL A 77 10.13 14.38 -9.14
C VAL A 77 10.27 15.79 -8.55
N SER A 78 9.27 16.29 -7.82
CA SER A 78 9.29 17.59 -7.14
C SER A 78 10.27 17.66 -5.96
N GLU A 79 10.40 16.59 -5.16
CA GLU A 79 11.42 16.54 -4.10
C GLU A 79 12.82 16.46 -4.70
N GLN A 80 13.01 15.60 -5.70
CA GLN A 80 14.28 15.50 -6.44
C GLN A 80 14.63 16.83 -7.10
N ALA A 81 13.68 17.54 -7.70
CA ALA A 81 13.92 18.85 -8.31
C ALA A 81 14.37 19.89 -7.27
N TYR A 82 13.76 19.91 -6.10
CA TYR A 82 14.17 20.78 -4.99
C TYR A 82 15.58 20.43 -4.49
N GLU A 83 15.87 19.14 -4.29
CA GLU A 83 17.18 18.63 -3.86
C GLU A 83 18.27 19.01 -4.88
N ILE A 84 18.00 18.81 -6.18
CA ILE A 84 18.91 19.17 -7.28
C ILE A 84 19.17 20.68 -7.30
N GLN A 85 18.14 21.51 -7.13
CA GLN A 85 18.31 22.96 -7.08
C GLN A 85 19.18 23.38 -5.89
N ARG A 86 18.94 22.82 -4.70
CA ARG A 86 19.73 23.09 -3.50
C ARG A 86 21.20 22.70 -3.69
N LEU A 87 21.47 21.49 -4.18
CA LEU A 87 22.82 20.99 -4.45
C LEU A 87 23.54 21.82 -5.52
N ARG A 88 22.83 22.31 -6.55
CA ARG A 88 23.40 23.21 -7.56
C ARG A 88 23.82 24.55 -6.97
N MET A 89 23.01 25.13 -6.08
CA MET A 89 23.37 26.37 -5.39
C MET A 89 24.60 26.19 -4.51
N GLU A 90 24.66 25.08 -3.77
CA GLU A 90 25.80 24.74 -2.91
C GLU A 90 27.09 24.52 -3.72
N ASN A 91 27.02 23.76 -4.82
CA ASN A 91 28.15 23.58 -5.73
C ASN A 91 28.63 24.90 -6.33
N LYS A 92 27.70 25.81 -6.68
CA LYS A 92 28.07 27.13 -7.20
C LYS A 92 28.83 27.93 -6.15
N LEU A 93 28.35 27.97 -4.90
CA LEU A 93 29.05 28.64 -3.80
C LEU A 93 30.45 28.07 -3.57
N LEU A 94 30.59 26.74 -3.59
CA LEU A 94 31.89 26.08 -3.44
C LEU A 94 32.84 26.40 -4.60
N ARG A 95 32.34 26.44 -5.83
CA ARG A 95 33.14 26.83 -7.01
C ARG A 95 33.57 28.29 -6.94
N ASP A 96 32.67 29.18 -6.53
CA ASP A 96 32.96 30.60 -6.36
C ASP A 96 34.01 30.81 -5.25
N PHE A 97 33.90 30.06 -4.15
CA PHE A 97 34.89 30.04 -3.08
C PHE A 97 36.28 29.58 -3.56
N LEU A 98 36.36 28.46 -4.28
CA LEU A 98 37.63 27.97 -4.84
C LEU A 98 38.23 28.96 -5.84
N ARG A 99 37.41 29.54 -6.72
CA ARG A 99 37.87 30.56 -7.69
C ARG A 99 38.43 31.81 -7.01
N LEU A 100 37.88 32.21 -5.87
CA LEU A 100 38.41 33.33 -5.09
C LEU A 100 39.70 32.93 -4.37
N ALA A 101 39.80 31.70 -3.87
CA ALA A 101 41.00 31.19 -3.21
C ALA A 101 42.17 30.96 -4.18
N GLU A 102 41.90 30.64 -5.45
CA GLU A 102 42.89 30.38 -6.50
C GLU A 102 43.39 31.65 -7.22
N ARG A 103 42.81 32.83 -6.94
CA ARG A 103 43.35 34.12 -7.39
C ARG A 103 44.54 34.52 -6.51
N LYS A 104 45.72 34.00 -6.85
CA LYS A 104 47.02 34.60 -6.55
C LYS A 104 47.56 35.32 -7.77
#